data_AF-A0A562QI41-F1
#
_entry.id   AF-A0A562QI41-F1
#
_cell.length_a   1.000
_cell.length_b   1.000
_cell.length_c   1.000
_cell.angle_alpha   90.00
_cell.angle_beta   90.00
_cell.angle_gamma   90.00
#
_symmetry.space_group_name_H-M   'P 1'
#
loop_
_entity.id
_entity.type
_entity.pdbx_description
1 polymer ?
#
loop_
_entity_poly.entity_id
_entity_poly.type
_entity_poly.pdbx_seq_one_letter_code
_entity_poly.pdbx_strand_id
1 'polypeptide(L)'
;MATATVERMAKFWQVEKTMRGQSPDTRVAARQQASAAIVADLFDLWQQTLRRIFGKSKLAEAIRYAVSRRAIFERFLTDGRIELGRVDD
;
A
#
# COMPACT_ATOMS: atom_id res chain seq x y z
N MET A 1 -14.78 -4.75 -1.96
CA MET A 1 -13.37 -4.70 -2.42
C MET A 1 -12.94 -3.27 -2.73
N ALA A 2 -13.62 -2.53 -3.61
CA ALA A 2 -13.29 -1.14 -3.91
C ALA A 2 -13.26 -0.25 -2.65
N THR A 3 -14.35 -0.25 -1.87
CA THR A 3 -14.44 0.50 -0.60
C THR A 3 -13.35 0.11 0.40
N ALA A 4 -13.17 -1.19 0.66
CA ALA A 4 -12.16 -1.69 1.59
C ALA A 4 -10.71 -1.38 1.18
N THR A 5 -10.43 -1.32 -0.13
CA THR A 5 -9.12 -0.90 -0.65
C THR A 5 -8.92 0.60 -0.45
N VAL A 6 -9.93 1.42 -0.81
CA VAL A 6 -9.89 2.88 -0.66
C VAL A 6 -9.72 3.27 0.82
N GLU A 7 -10.45 2.65 1.73
CA GLU A 7 -10.35 2.91 3.17
C GLU A 7 -8.95 2.59 3.73
N ARG A 8 -8.35 1.46 3.31
CA ARG A 8 -6.98 1.10 3.72
C ARG A 8 -5.95 2.06 3.14
N MET A 9 -6.07 2.41 1.86
CA MET A 9 -5.21 3.42 1.23
C MET A 9 -5.36 4.79 1.90
N ALA A 10 -6.56 5.19 2.32
CA ALA A 10 -6.78 6.43 3.05
C ALA A 10 -6.05 6.43 4.40
N LYS A 11 -6.16 5.33 5.18
CA LYS A 11 -5.42 5.16 6.43
C LYS A 11 -3.91 5.17 6.22
N PHE A 12 -3.42 4.48 5.18
CA PHE A 12 -2.01 4.49 4.80
C PHE A 12 -1.51 5.92 4.54
N TRP A 13 -2.23 6.69 3.71
CA TRP A 13 -1.82 8.07 3.42
C TRP A 13 -1.97 9.02 4.61
N GLN A 14 -2.87 8.76 5.56
CA GLN A 14 -2.94 9.51 6.81
C GLN A 14 -1.65 9.34 7.61
N VAL A 15 -1.14 8.10 7.78
CA VAL A 15 0.14 7.85 8.43
C VAL A 15 1.26 8.60 7.71
N GLU A 16 1.38 8.46 6.39
CA GLU A 16 2.45 9.11 5.64
C GLU A 16 2.36 10.65 5.68
N LYS A 17 1.14 11.21 5.74
CA LYS A 17 0.96 12.66 5.90
C LYS A 17 1.53 13.16 7.23
N THR A 18 1.37 12.40 8.31
CA THR A 18 1.95 12.77 9.63
C THR A 18 3.47 12.71 9.66
N MET A 19 4.08 11.92 8.77
CA MET A 19 5.52 11.70 8.70
C MET A 19 6.26 12.63 7.72
N ARG A 20 5.54 13.52 7.03
CA ARG A 20 6.13 14.47 6.08
C ARG A 20 7.13 15.39 6.80
N GLY A 21 8.33 15.52 6.22
CA GLY A 21 9.42 16.35 6.76
C GLY A 21 10.19 15.73 7.94
N GLN A 22 9.82 14.52 8.38
CA GLN A 22 10.57 13.79 9.40
C GLN A 22 11.83 13.13 8.84
N SER A 23 12.78 12.79 9.72
CA SER A 23 13.99 12.06 9.34
C SER A 23 13.65 10.67 8.77
N PRO A 24 14.51 10.11 7.89
CA PRO A 24 14.32 8.76 7.37
C PRO A 24 14.08 7.70 8.46
N ASP A 25 14.81 7.77 9.57
CA ASP A 25 14.68 6.77 10.66
C ASP A 25 13.32 6.87 11.37
N THR A 26 12.84 8.10 11.64
CA THR A 26 11.50 8.32 12.20
C THR A 26 10.42 7.79 11.26
N ARG A 27 10.58 7.98 9.95
CA ARG A 27 9.66 7.44 8.94
C ARG A 27 9.62 5.92 8.94
N VAL A 28 10.79 5.26 9.00
CA VAL A 28 10.85 3.78 9.08
C VAL A 28 10.16 3.29 10.34
N ALA A 29 10.45 3.88 11.51
CA ALA A 29 9.83 3.48 12.77
C ALA A 29 8.29 3.57 12.70
N ALA A 30 7.76 4.70 12.22
CA ALA A 30 6.32 4.89 12.06
C ALA A 30 5.70 3.92 11.04
N ARG A 31 6.40 3.65 9.92
CA ARG A 31 5.95 2.68 8.92
C ARG A 31 5.88 1.27 9.47
N GLN A 32 6.88 0.84 10.23
CA GLN A 32 6.86 -0.47 10.88
C GLN A 32 5.72 -0.58 11.89
N GLN A 33 5.43 0.50 12.62
CA GLN A 33 4.37 0.51 13.63
C GLN A 33 2.95 0.55 13.05
N ALA A 34 2.74 1.20 11.90
CA ALA A 34 1.40 1.45 11.37
C ALA A 34 1.23 1.04 9.90
N SER A 35 2.11 1.49 9.00
CA SER A 35 1.97 1.26 7.56
C SER A 35 2.15 -0.22 7.18
N ALA A 36 3.00 -0.98 7.87
CA ALA A 36 3.31 -2.37 7.56
C ALA A 36 2.07 -3.27 7.62
N ALA A 37 1.26 -3.14 8.68
CA ALA A 37 0.01 -3.90 8.82
C ALA A 37 -0.99 -3.54 7.71
N ILE A 38 -1.12 -2.25 7.36
CA ILE A 38 -2.03 -1.79 6.31
C ILE A 38 -1.63 -2.33 4.94
N VAL A 39 -0.32 -2.33 4.65
CA VAL A 39 0.23 -2.87 3.40
C VAL A 39 -0.01 -4.37 3.30
N ALA A 40 0.25 -5.13 4.37
CA ALA A 40 -0.02 -6.57 4.40
C ALA A 40 -1.50 -6.87 4.14
N ASP A 41 -2.40 -6.18 4.84
CA ASP A 41 -3.84 -6.27 4.68
C ASP A 41 -4.30 -6.01 3.23
N LEU A 42 -3.72 -5.01 2.56
CA LEU A 42 -4.02 -4.69 1.17
C LEU A 42 -3.64 -5.84 0.24
N PHE A 43 -2.44 -6.40 0.38
CA PHE A 43 -1.99 -7.52 -0.45
C PHE A 43 -2.81 -8.78 -0.21
N ASP A 44 -3.21 -9.06 1.04
CA ASP A 44 -4.08 -10.18 1.36
C ASP A 44 -5.48 -10.01 0.75
N LEU A 45 -6.07 -8.82 0.89
CA LEU A 45 -7.34 -8.48 0.28
C LEU A 45 -7.31 -8.65 -1.25
N TRP A 46 -6.25 -8.18 -1.89
CA TRP A 46 -6.07 -8.25 -3.34
C TRP A 46 -5.90 -9.68 -3.83
N GLN A 47 -5.06 -10.48 -3.18
CA GLN A 47 -4.90 -11.90 -3.50
C GLN A 47 -6.20 -12.69 -3.31
N GLN A 48 -6.93 -12.44 -2.22
CA GLN A 48 -8.24 -13.04 -1.99
C GLN A 48 -9.25 -12.64 -3.06
N THR A 49 -9.21 -11.40 -3.52
CA THR A 49 -10.10 -10.91 -4.58
C THR A 49 -9.80 -11.59 -5.90
N LEU A 50 -8.52 -11.74 -6.28
CA LEU A 50 -8.13 -12.41 -7.53
C LEU A 50 -8.65 -13.84 -7.63
N ARG A 51 -8.74 -14.56 -6.49
CA ARG A 51 -9.31 -15.92 -6.44
C ARG A 51 -10.82 -15.98 -6.69
N ARG A 52 -11.53 -14.85 -6.60
CA ARG A 52 -13.00 -14.78 -6.62
C ARG A 52 -13.58 -14.13 -7.88
N ILE A 53 -12.74 -13.58 -8.76
CA ILE A 53 -13.19 -12.83 -9.94
C ILE A 53 -12.68 -13.44 -11.24
N PHE A 54 -13.35 -13.10 -12.34
CA PHE A 54 -12.91 -13.54 -13.66
C PHE A 54 -11.53 -12.97 -14.02
N GLY A 55 -10.60 -13.86 -14.37
CA GLY A 55 -9.19 -13.53 -14.53
C GLY A 55 -8.90 -12.48 -15.60
N LYS A 56 -9.67 -12.40 -16.68
CA LYS A 56 -9.48 -11.41 -17.77
C LYS A 56 -10.29 -10.12 -17.59
N SER A 57 -10.89 -9.90 -16.41
CA SER A 57 -11.57 -8.63 -16.14
C SER A 57 -10.56 -7.50 -15.94
N LYS A 58 -10.94 -6.26 -16.31
CA LYS A 58 -10.14 -5.05 -16.03
C LYS A 58 -9.80 -4.91 -14.54
N LEU A 59 -10.70 -5.33 -13.66
CA LEU A 59 -10.45 -5.34 -12.22
C LEU A 59 -9.33 -6.32 -11.85
N ALA A 60 -9.32 -7.52 -12.42
CA ALA A 60 -8.26 -8.49 -12.18
C ALA A 60 -6.90 -8.01 -12.71
N GLU A 61 -6.88 -7.30 -13.84
CA GLU A 61 -5.67 -6.66 -14.38
C GLU A 61 -5.13 -5.58 -13.44
N ALA A 62 -5.99 -4.67 -12.97
CA ALA A 62 -5.60 -3.64 -12.01
C ALA A 62 -5.07 -4.22 -10.70
N ILE A 63 -5.69 -5.28 -10.18
CA ILE A 63 -5.22 -5.94 -8.95
C ILE A 63 -3.88 -6.65 -9.19
N ARG A 64 -3.70 -7.36 -10.32
CA ARG A 64 -2.40 -7.97 -10.64
C ARG A 64 -1.29 -6.94 -10.75
N TYR A 65 -1.58 -5.79 -11.37
CA TYR A 65 -0.65 -4.67 -11.42
C TYR A 65 -0.27 -4.21 -10.01
N ALA A 66 -1.25 -3.98 -9.12
CA ALA A 66 -0.98 -3.61 -7.73
C ALA A 66 -0.16 -4.67 -6.97
N VAL A 67 -0.53 -5.95 -7.10
CA VAL A 67 0.18 -7.10 -6.49
C VAL A 67 1.63 -7.19 -6.97
N SER A 68 1.89 -6.94 -8.25
CA SER A 68 3.26 -6.97 -8.81
C SER A 68 4.20 -5.94 -8.17
N ARG A 69 3.65 -4.89 -7.55
CA ARG A 69 4.42 -3.82 -6.89
C ARG A 69 4.74 -4.11 -5.43
N ARG A 70 4.48 -5.32 -4.91
CA ARG A 70 4.76 -5.69 -3.51
C ARG A 70 6.18 -5.38 -3.06
N ALA A 71 7.19 -5.71 -3.86
CA ALA A 71 8.59 -5.43 -3.54
C ALA A 71 8.88 -3.92 -3.34
N ILE A 72 8.17 -3.04 -4.07
CA ILE A 72 8.31 -1.59 -3.91
C ILE A 72 7.75 -1.14 -2.56
N PHE A 73 6.60 -1.67 -2.16
CA PHE A 73 6.01 -1.39 -0.85
C PHE A 73 6.88 -1.93 0.29
N GLU A 74 7.42 -3.14 0.17
CA GLU A 74 8.31 -3.73 1.18
C GLU A 74 9.57 -2.88 1.36
N ARG A 75 10.21 -2.47 0.25
CA ARG A 75 11.38 -1.59 0.31
C ARG A 75 11.04 -0.23 0.93
N PHE A 76 9.88 0.33 0.60
CA PHE A 76 9.39 1.57 1.20
C PHE A 76 9.21 1.47 2.72
N LEU A 77 8.74 0.33 3.24
CA LEU A 77 8.57 0.12 4.68
C LEU A 77 9.91 0.12 5.44
N THR A 78 11.00 -0.27 4.77
CA THR A 78 12.33 -0.40 5.38
C THR A 78 13.28 0.75 5.04
N ASP A 79 12.98 1.54 4.00
CA ASP A 79 13.81 2.66 3.55
C ASP A 79 13.04 3.98 3.66
N GLY A 80 13.34 4.74 4.72
CA GLY A 80 12.73 6.03 5.02
C GLY A 80 13.05 7.15 4.02
N ARG A 81 13.93 6.90 3.04
CA ARG A 81 14.19 7.84 1.93
C ARG A 81 13.22 7.66 0.77
N ILE A 82 12.53 6.51 0.71
CA ILE A 82 11.58 6.22 -0.35
C ILE A 82 10.25 6.92 -0.05
N GLU A 83 9.78 7.62 -1.08
CA GLU A 83 8.45 8.19 -1.16
C GLU A 83 7.64 7.43 -2.22
N LEU A 84 6.42 7.06 -1.85
CA LEU A 84 5.45 6.62 -2.83
C LEU A 84 4.69 7.86 -3.30
N GLY A 85 4.58 8.02 -4.61
CA GLY A 85 3.71 9.03 -5.20
C GLY A 85 2.25 8.72 -4.87
N ARG A 86 1.49 9.75 -4.50
CA ARG A 86 0.03 9.69 -4.48
C ARG A 86 -0.46 9.95 -5.91
N VAL A 87 -1.54 9.29 -6.33
CA VAL A 87 -2.12 9.43 -7.69
C VAL A 87 -2.74 10.82 -7.93
N ASP A 88 -2.74 11.71 -6.92
CA ASP A 88 -3.30 13.06 -6.99
C ASP A 88 -2.22 14.17 -7.13
N ASP A 89 -0.96 13.81 -7.41
CA ASP A 89 0.13 14.73 -7.77
C ASP A 89 0.48 14.61 -9.27
#